data_AF-A0A2K2VTN6-F1
#
_entry.id   AF-A0A2K2VTN6-F1
#
_cell.length_a   1.000
_cell.length_b   1.000
_cell.length_c   1.000
_cell.angle_alpha   90.00
_cell.angle_beta   90.00
_cell.angle_gamma   90.00
#
_symmetry.space_group_name_H-M   'P 1'
#
loop_
_entity.id
_entity.type
_entity.pdbx_description
1 polymer ?
#
loop_
_entity_poly.entity_id
_entity_poly.type
_entity_poly.pdbx_seq_one_letter_code
_entity_poly.pdbx_strand_id
1 'polypeptide(L)' 'TSSGTVGHSLSLGRADAVTVLGSSAALADAAATMTCNQVQSANDVQRALDFAQQIEGVMGVIIIVGDQIGAWGDVELVSI' A
#
# COMPACT_ATOMS: atom_id res chain seq x y z
N THR A 1 -1.78 -8.34 0.98
CA THR A 1 -0.42 -7.75 1.06
C THR A 1 0.29 -8.00 -0.24
N SER A 2 0.72 -6.97 -0.95
CA SER A 2 1.52 -7.11 -2.17
C SER A 2 2.96 -6.69 -1.91
N SER A 3 3.93 -7.39 -2.50
CA SER A 3 5.37 -7.12 -2.40
C SER A 3 6.00 -7.31 -3.78
N GLY A 4 6.64 -6.26 -4.31
CA GLY A 4 7.38 -6.34 -5.57
C GLY A 4 8.78 -6.93 -5.45
N THR A 5 9.31 -7.05 -4.22
CA THR A 5 10.73 -7.37 -3.96
C THR A 5 10.95 -8.65 -3.14
N VAL A 6 9.98 -9.13 -2.35
CA VAL A 6 10.22 -10.23 -1.37
C VAL A 6 9.23 -11.42 -1.49
N GLY A 7 8.38 -11.50 -2.52
CA GLY A 7 7.51 -12.67 -2.73
C GLY A 7 6.92 -12.80 -4.14
N HIS A 8 6.49 -14.01 -4.53
CA HIS A 8 5.97 -14.40 -5.86
C HIS A 8 4.65 -13.71 -6.30
N SER A 9 4.25 -12.63 -5.62
CA SER A 9 3.09 -11.83 -6.02
C SER A 9 3.51 -10.88 -7.15
N LEU A 10 2.98 -11.08 -8.35
CA LEU A 10 3.29 -10.25 -9.52
C LEU A 10 2.69 -8.84 -9.35
N SER A 11 3.44 -7.92 -8.77
CA SER A 11 3.16 -6.47 -8.80
C SER A 11 4.17 -5.78 -9.73
N LEU A 12 3.68 -4.88 -10.60
CA LEU A 12 4.51 -4.12 -11.53
C LEU A 12 5.08 -2.84 -10.91
N GLY A 13 4.72 -2.55 -9.66
CA GLY A 13 5.24 -1.44 -8.89
C GLY A 13 6.56 -1.75 -8.18
N ARG A 14 7.27 -0.70 -7.77
CA ARG A 14 8.53 -0.77 -7.03
C ARG A 14 8.38 -0.66 -5.52
N ALA A 15 7.16 -0.72 -4.99
CA ALA A 15 6.96 -0.77 -3.55
C ALA A 15 7.45 -2.10 -2.96
N ASP A 16 8.17 -2.03 -1.86
CA ASP A 16 8.65 -3.21 -1.14
C ASP A 16 7.50 -3.95 -0.48
N ALA A 17 6.55 -3.19 0.08
CA ALA A 17 5.32 -3.71 0.60
C ALA A 17 4.19 -2.68 0.53
N VAL A 18 2.99 -3.14 0.22
CA VAL A 18 1.74 -2.41 0.43
C VAL A 18 0.77 -3.24 1.26
N THR A 19 0.32 -2.66 2.37
CA THR A 19 -0.69 -3.24 3.27
C THR A 19 -1.90 -2.32 3.31
N VAL A 20 -3.09 -2.90 3.17
CA VAL A 20 -4.36 -2.17 3.18
C VAL A 20 -5.28 -2.78 4.22
N LEU A 21 -5.89 -1.92 5.02
CA LEU A 21 -7.02 -2.20 5.90
C LEU A 21 -8.29 -1.86 5.13
N GLY A 22 -9.16 -2.85 4.92
CA GLY A 22 -10.40 -2.66 4.19
C GLY A 22 -11.57 -3.38 4.87
N SER A 23 -12.79 -3.00 4.50
CA SER A 23 -14.04 -3.59 5.00
C SER A 23 -14.19 -5.08 4.68
N SER A 24 -13.43 -5.60 3.72
CA SER A 24 -13.32 -7.02 3.43
C SER A 24 -11.91 -7.38 2.96
N ALA A 25 -11.54 -8.66 3.12
CA ALA A 25 -10.24 -9.17 2.66
C ALA A 25 -10.06 -9.03 1.14
N ALA A 26 -11.12 -9.28 0.36
CA ALA A 26 -11.08 -9.14 -1.10
C ALA A 26 -10.85 -7.68 -1.54
N LEU A 27 -11.53 -6.73 -0.90
CA LEU A 27 -11.31 -5.30 -1.14
C LEU A 27 -9.88 -4.90 -0.78
N ALA A 28 -9.40 -5.30 0.40
CA ALA A 28 -8.06 -4.99 0.87
C ALA A 28 -6.99 -5.52 -0.09
N ASP A 29 -7.14 -6.74 -0.60
CA ASP A 29 -6.18 -7.35 -1.53
C ASP A 29 -6.16 -6.67 -2.91
N ALA A 30 -7.34 -6.38 -3.46
CA ALA A 30 -7.46 -5.64 -4.72
C ALA A 30 -6.90 -4.22 -4.58
N ALA A 31 -7.24 -3.51 -3.50
CA ALA A 31 -6.73 -2.18 -3.22
C ALA A 31 -5.20 -2.19 -3.03
N ALA A 32 -4.65 -3.15 -2.29
CA ALA A 32 -3.20 -3.28 -2.12
C ALA A 32 -2.50 -3.49 -3.46
N THR A 33 -3.06 -4.32 -4.35
CA THR A 33 -2.52 -4.55 -5.70
C THR A 33 -2.57 -3.28 -6.55
N MET A 34 -3.70 -2.58 -6.57
CA MET A 34 -3.86 -1.32 -7.32
C MET A 34 -2.92 -0.23 -6.81
N THR A 35 -2.88 -0.02 -5.50
CA THR A 35 -2.00 0.96 -4.85
C THR A 35 -0.52 0.64 -5.10
N CYS A 36 -0.12 -0.63 -5.02
CA CYS A 36 1.24 -1.04 -5.32
C CYS A 36 1.63 -0.68 -6.76
N ASN A 37 0.73 -0.87 -7.74
CA ASN A 37 1.02 -0.55 -9.14
C ASN A 37 1.19 0.95 -9.41
N GLN A 38 0.64 1.83 -8.56
CA GLN A 38 0.82 3.28 -8.65
C GLN A 38 2.22 3.74 -8.21
N VAL A 39 2.95 2.91 -7.46
CA VAL A 39 4.26 3.25 -6.91
C VAL A 39 5.36 2.80 -7.89
N GLN A 40 5.94 3.75 -8.61
CA GLN A 40 7.07 3.50 -9.53
C GLN A 40 8.40 3.97 -8.94
N SER A 41 8.35 4.86 -7.95
CA SER A 41 9.46 5.40 -7.18
C SER A 41 8.98 5.86 -5.80
N ALA A 42 9.91 6.13 -4.88
CA ALA A 42 9.55 6.63 -3.55
C ALA A 42 8.81 7.99 -3.59
N ASN A 43 9.01 8.80 -4.63
CA ASN A 43 8.30 10.06 -4.83
C ASN A 43 6.81 9.88 -5.14
N ASP A 44 6.37 8.65 -5.46
CA ASP A 44 4.99 8.35 -5.81
C ASP A 44 4.15 7.96 -4.58
N VAL A 45 4.77 7.79 -3.41
CA VAL A 45 4.11 7.32 -2.18
C VAL A 45 2.91 8.19 -1.82
N GLN A 46 3.06 9.52 -1.81
CA GLN A 46 1.94 10.41 -1.49
C GLN A 46 0.77 10.25 -2.47
N ARG A 47 1.07 10.19 -3.78
CA ARG A 47 0.03 10.01 -4.81
C ARG A 47 -0.67 8.67 -4.68
N ALA A 48 0.06 7.62 -4.32
CA ALA A 48 -0.50 6.28 -4.11
C ALA A 48 -1.40 6.22 -2.86
N LEU A 49 -1.03 6.92 -1.79
CA LEU A 49 -1.90 7.12 -0.62
C LEU A 49 -3.16 7.91 -0.99
N ASP A 50 -3.00 9.02 -1.73
CA ASP A 50 -4.11 9.88 -2.17
C ASP A 50 -5.09 9.14 -3.09
N PHE A 51 -4.61 8.17 -3.87
CA PHE A 51 -5.44 7.28 -4.65
C PHE A 51 -6.18 6.27 -3.75
N ALA A 52 -5.48 5.64 -2.82
CA ALA A 52 -6.03 4.57 -1.99
C ALA A 52 -7.11 5.09 -1.02
N GLN A 53 -6.98 6.31 -0.51
CA GLN A 53 -8.00 6.97 0.33
C GLN A 53 -9.32 7.22 -0.40
N GLN A 54 -9.33 7.24 -1.73
CA GLN A 54 -10.55 7.44 -2.53
C GLN A 54 -11.34 6.14 -2.73
N ILE A 55 -10.75 4.99 -2.37
CA ILE A 55 -11.40 3.69 -2.51
C ILE A 55 -12.37 3.50 -1.34
N GLU A 56 -13.67 3.47 -1.64
CA GLU A 56 -14.70 3.23 -0.64
C GLU A 56 -14.46 1.90 0.10
N GLY A 57 -14.51 1.95 1.43
CA GLY A 57 -14.27 0.80 2.30
C GLY A 57 -12.80 0.54 2.62
N VAL A 58 -11.85 1.30 2.07
CA VAL A 58 -10.47 1.35 2.57
C VAL A 58 -10.41 2.24 3.82
N MET A 59 -9.88 1.68 4.89
CA MET A 59 -9.82 2.33 6.21
C MET A 59 -8.40 2.77 6.57
N GLY A 60 -7.39 2.15 5.96
CA GLY A 60 -6.00 2.50 6.20
C GLY A 60 -5.05 1.83 5.22
N VAL A 61 -3.89 2.44 5.03
CA VAL A 61 -2.90 2.01 4.03
C VAL A 61 -1.50 2.26 4.56
N ILE A 62 -0.59 1.31 4.33
CA ILE A 62 0.84 1.44 4.55
C ILE A 62 1.55 1.12 3.23
N ILE A 63 2.48 1.99 2.85
CA ILE A 63 3.36 1.81 1.69
C ILE A 63 4.80 1.93 2.18
N ILE A 64 5.63 0.94 1.84
CA ILE A 64 7.06 0.94 2.14
C ILE A 64 7.83 0.93 0.83
N VAL A 65 8.77 1.87 0.66
CA VAL A 65 9.66 1.97 -0.49
C VAL A 65 11.04 2.40 -0.01
N GLY A 66 11.99 1.46 0.02
CA GLY A 66 13.33 1.69 0.55
C GLY A 66 13.30 2.09 2.02
N ASP A 67 13.81 3.29 2.32
CA ASP A 67 13.85 3.90 3.65
C ASP A 67 12.63 4.78 3.96
N GLN A 68 11.66 4.86 3.03
CA GLN A 68 10.47 5.69 3.18
C GLN A 68 9.24 4.84 3.51
N ILE A 69 8.47 5.36 4.47
CA ILE A 69 7.18 4.81 4.88
C ILE A 69 6.12 5.89 4.69
N GLY A 70 5.08 5.55 3.94
CA GLY A 70 3.85 6.32 3.87
C GLY A 70 2.73 5.58 4.59
N ALA A 71 1.97 6.27 5.42
CA ALA A 71 0.82 5.72 6.12
C ALA A 71 -0.37 6.69 6.06
N TRP A 72 -1.57 6.13 5.97
CA TRP A 72 -2.82 6.89 5.99
C TRP A 72 -3.93 6.07 6.66
N GLY A 73 -4.87 6.76 7.30
CA GLY A 73 -6.07 6.17 7.90
C GLY A 73 -5.83 5.58 9.29
N ASP A 74 -6.61 4.54 9.62
CA ASP A 74 -6.62 3.89 10.94
C ASP A 74 -5.42 2.94 11.10
N VAL A 75 -4.22 3.51 11.10
CA VAL A 75 -2.95 2.79 11.22
C VAL A 75 -2.13 3.38 12.36
N GLU A 76 -1.73 2.52 13.30
CA GLU A 76 -0.80 2.86 14.37
C GLU A 76 0.56 2.18 14.12
N LEU A 77 1.63 2.98 14.11
CA LEU A 77 3.01 2.49 14.02
C LEU A 77 3.61 2.43 15.42
N VAL A 78 4.02 1.24 15.86
CA VAL A 78 4.67 1.02 17.15
C VAL A 78 6.14 0.65 16.95
N SER A 79 7.01 1.26 17.75
CA SER A 79 8.43 0.88 17.83
C SER A 79 8.59 -0.31 18.78
N ILE A 80 9.31 -1.33 18.33
CA ILE A 80 9.71 -2.50 19.14
C ILE A 80 11.13 -2.35 19.68
#